data_AF-A0A967IGC9-F1
#
_entry.id   AF-A0A967IGC9-F1
#
_cell.length_a   1.000
_cell.length_b   1.000
_cell.length_c   1.000
_cell.angle_alpha   90.00
_cell.angle_beta   90.00
_cell.angle_gamma   90.00
#
_symmetry.space_group_name_H-M   'P 1'
#
loop_
_entity.id
_entity.type
_entity.pdbx_description
1 polymer ?
#
loop_
_entity_poly.entity_id
_entity_poly.type
_entity_poly.pdbx_seq_one_letter_code
_entity_poly.pdbx_strand_id
1 'polypeptide(L)' 'HPGLINGHTHSHGNLAKGTGERWTLELLLTAGPWISGNRQTEEKYLSTFIGACEMVLKGCTACYDLMAEFPTP' A
#
# COMPACT_ATOMS: atom_id res chain seq x y z
N HIS A 1 24.69 -11.26 -0.13
CA HIS A 1 23.50 -12.06 0.20
C HIS A 1 22.45 -11.85 -0.89
N PRO A 2 21.55 -12.82 -1.18
CA PRO A 2 20.40 -12.59 -2.05
C PRO A 2 19.49 -11.50 -1.45
N GLY A 3 18.79 -10.75 -2.31
CA GLY A 3 17.85 -9.73 -1.87
C GLY A 3 16.60 -10.32 -1.23
N LEU A 4 15.96 -9.55 -0.34
CA LEU A 4 14.75 -9.99 0.35
C LEU A 4 13.57 -10.04 -0.63
N ILE A 5 12.65 -10.98 -0.41
CA ILE A 5 11.39 -11.10 -1.14
C ILE A 5 10.25 -10.77 -0.17
N ASN A 6 9.50 -9.71 -0.46
CA ASN A 6 8.28 -9.41 0.25
C ASN A 6 7.10 -10.18 -0.37
N GLY A 7 6.78 -11.35 0.20
CA GLY A 7 5.75 -12.25 -0.33
C GLY A 7 4.31 -11.71 -0.31
N HIS A 8 4.06 -10.56 0.32
CA HIS A 8 2.75 -9.94 0.37
C HIS A 8 2.82 -8.46 0.77
N THR A 9 2.28 -7.57 -0.06
CA THR A 9 2.14 -6.14 0.25
C THR A 9 0.89 -5.54 -0.36
N HIS A 10 0.49 -4.36 0.13
CA HIS A 10 -0.59 -3.56 -0.40
C HIS A 10 -0.07 -2.16 -0.74
N SER A 11 0.49 -2.00 -1.94
CA SER A 11 1.23 -0.80 -2.31
C SER A 11 0.36 0.46 -2.37
N HIS A 12 -0.91 0.31 -2.73
CA HIS A 12 -1.90 1.39 -2.75
C HIS A 12 -2.05 2.07 -1.39
N GLY A 13 -1.75 1.40 -0.26
CA GLY A 13 -1.87 1.94 1.10
C GLY A 13 -0.67 2.74 1.62
N ASN A 14 0.47 2.74 0.93
CA ASN A 14 1.72 3.29 1.46
C ASN A 14 1.67 4.78 1.85
N LEU A 15 0.97 5.63 1.08
CA LEU A 15 0.78 7.05 1.43
C LEU A 15 -0.06 7.28 2.70
N ALA A 16 -0.89 6.32 3.09
CA ALA A 16 -1.72 6.41 4.29
C ALA A 16 -1.08 5.74 5.53
N LYS A 17 0.19 5.31 5.43
CA LYS A 17 0.88 4.69 6.57
C LYS A 17 0.87 5.63 7.77
N GLY A 18 0.32 5.14 8.90
CA GLY A 18 0.24 5.89 10.16
C GLY A 18 -1.07 6.64 10.41
N THR A 19 -2.01 6.71 9.47
CA THR A 19 -3.28 7.46 9.67
C THR A 19 -4.29 6.77 10.60
N GLY A 20 -4.20 5.45 10.76
CA GLY A 20 -5.13 4.62 11.53
C GLY A 20 -4.49 3.84 12.69
N GLU A 21 -3.38 4.33 13.26
CA GLU A 21 -2.52 3.59 14.22
C GLU A 21 -3.29 2.93 15.37
N ARG A 22 -4.28 3.61 15.94
CA ARG A 22 -5.08 3.13 17.09
C ARG A 22 -6.48 2.66 16.71
N TRP A 23 -6.72 2.40 15.43
CA TRP A 23 -8.00 1.83 15.00
C TRP A 23 -8.03 0.33 15.28
N THR A 24 -9.21 -0.18 15.66
CA THR A 24 -9.41 -1.62 15.65
C THR A 24 -9.36 -2.15 14.22
N LEU A 25 -9.15 -3.45 14.06
CA LEU A 25 -9.13 -4.08 12.74
C LEU A 25 -10.46 -3.84 12.00
N GLU A 26 -11.58 -3.96 12.70
CA GLU A 26 -12.91 -3.76 12.15
C GLU A 26 -13.11 -2.32 11.67
N LEU A 27 -12.64 -1.33 12.44
CA LEU A 27 -12.69 0.07 12.05
C LEU A 27 -11.81 0.33 10.83
N LEU A 28 -10.58 -0.21 10.80
CA LEU A 28 -9.67 -0.09 9.66
C LEU A 28 -10.28 -0.66 8.38
N LEU A 29 -10.82 -1.87 8.43
CA LEU A 29 -11.42 -2.52 7.27
C LEU A 29 -12.68 -1.78 6.79
N THR A 30 -13.50 -1.30 7.72
CA THR A 30 -14.72 -0.54 7.38
C THR A 30 -14.39 0.83 6.80
N ALA A 31 -13.31 1.47 7.25
CA ALA A 31 -12.87 2.77 6.78
C ALA A 31 -12.08 2.73 5.46
N GLY A 32 -11.67 1.55 4.99
CA GLY A 32 -10.87 1.36 3.77
C GLY A 32 -11.36 2.16 2.56
N PRO A 33 -12.63 2.04 2.14
CA PRO A 33 -13.18 2.83 1.04
C PRO A 33 -13.07 4.35 1.25
N TRP A 34 -13.25 4.81 2.49
CA TRP A 34 -13.18 6.24 2.83
C TRP A 34 -11.76 6.81 2.75
N ILE A 35 -10.74 6.02 3.14
CA ILE A 35 -9.35 6.50 3.20
C ILE A 35 -8.56 6.30 1.90
N SER A 36 -9.03 5.45 0.98
CA SER A 36 -8.32 5.17 -0.27
C SER A 36 -9.19 5.17 -1.54
N GLY A 37 -10.51 5.22 -1.44
CA GLY A 37 -11.42 5.00 -2.57
C GLY A 37 -11.39 6.07 -3.66
N ASN A 38 -11.09 7.33 -3.32
CA ASN A 38 -11.09 8.44 -4.27
C ASN A 38 -9.73 8.70 -4.95
N ARG A 39 -8.76 7.79 -4.80
CA ARG A 39 -7.43 7.96 -5.39
C ARG A 39 -7.44 7.81 -6.91
N GLN A 40 -6.95 8.83 -7.60
CA GLN A 40 -6.61 8.82 -9.01
C GLN A 40 -5.40 7.92 -9.28
N THR A 41 -5.17 7.60 -10.55
CA THR A 41 -4.04 6.76 -11.00
C THR A 41 -2.69 7.33 -10.56
N GLU A 42 -2.52 8.65 -10.59
CA GLU A 42 -1.29 9.30 -10.16
C GLU A 42 -1.03 9.13 -8.65
N GLU A 43 -2.07 9.24 -7.81
CA GLU A 43 -1.94 9.05 -6.37
C GLU A 43 -1.62 7.59 -6.03
N LYS A 44 -2.19 6.63 -6.78
CA LYS A 44 -1.83 5.20 -6.68
C LYS A 44 -0.37 4.98 -7.06
N TYR A 45 0.09 5.56 -8.18
CA TYR A 45 1.49 5.51 -8.59
C TYR A 45 2.44 6.04 -7.51
N LEU A 46 2.16 7.24 -6.97
CA LEU A 46 2.99 7.83 -5.92
C LEU A 46 3.01 6.97 -4.65
N SER A 47 1.87 6.39 -4.27
CA SER A 47 1.77 5.42 -3.17
C SER A 47 2.62 4.18 -3.40
N THR A 48 2.53 3.58 -4.59
CA THR A 48 3.36 2.42 -4.92
C THR A 48 4.84 2.78 -4.94
N PHE A 49 5.20 3.91 -5.53
CA PHE A 49 6.59 4.34 -5.69
C PHE A 49 7.30 4.57 -4.36
N ILE A 50 6.67 5.27 -3.41
CA ILE A 50 7.32 5.54 -2.11
C ILE A 50 7.60 4.25 -1.32
N GLY A 51 6.70 3.26 -1.37
CA GLY A 51 6.94 1.95 -0.75
C GLY A 51 8.01 1.13 -1.48
N ALA A 52 8.09 1.23 -2.81
CA ALA A 52 9.18 0.61 -3.57
C ALA A 52 10.55 1.18 -3.18
N CYS A 53 10.65 2.50 -3.04
CA CYS A 53 11.87 3.15 -2.53
C CYS A 53 12.24 2.64 -1.13
N GLU A 54 11.26 2.54 -0.21
CA GLU A 54 11.49 2.01 1.14
C GLU A 54 11.98 0.54 1.10
N MET A 55 11.40 -0.29 0.24
CA MET A 55 11.81 -1.69 0.06
C MET A 55 13.25 -1.81 -0.44
N VAL A 56 13.60 -1.06 -1.48
CA VAL A 56 14.96 -1.06 -2.05
C VAL A 56 16.00 -0.59 -1.03
N LEU A 57 15.70 0.47 -0.27
CA LEU A 57 16.58 0.97 0.79
C LEU A 57 16.81 -0.07 1.91
N LYS A 58 15.89 -1.02 2.09
CA LYS A 58 15.96 -2.10 3.09
C LYS A 58 16.45 -3.43 2.52
N GLY A 59 16.90 -3.45 1.27
CA GLY A 59 17.43 -4.65 0.60
C GLY A 59 16.37 -5.62 0.09
N CYS A 60 15.11 -5.21 -0.01
CA CYS A 60 14.07 -5.96 -0.70
C CYS A 60 14.15 -5.71 -2.21
N THR A 61 14.18 -6.81 -2.98
CA THR A 61 14.41 -6.79 -4.43
C THR A 61 13.23 -7.32 -5.24
N ALA A 62 12.25 -7.95 -4.60
CA ALA A 62 11.03 -8.42 -5.23
C ALA A 62 9.86 -8.38 -4.26
N CYS A 63 8.65 -8.15 -4.77
CA CYS A 63 7.44 -8.22 -3.96
C CYS A 63 6.25 -8.79 -4.75
N TYR A 64 5.32 -9.40 -4.02
CA TYR A 64 3.99 -9.72 -4.53
C TYR A 64 2.99 -8.71 -3.99
N ASP A 65 2.47 -7.86 -4.87
CA ASP A 65 1.58 -6.76 -4.52
C ASP A 65 0.12 -7.10 -4.81
N LEU A 66 -0.71 -7.06 -3.77
CA LEU A 66 -2.14 -7.28 -3.84
C LEU A 66 -2.84 -5.92 -3.87
N MET A 67 -2.62 -5.21 -4.99
CA MET A 67 -3.20 -3.90 -5.21
C MET A 67 -4.73 -4.01 -5.29
N ALA A 68 -5.43 -3.23 -4.45
CA ALA A 68 -6.88 -3.21 -4.41
C ALA A 68 -7.38 -1.92 -5.06
N GLU A 69 -8.29 -2.08 -6.02
CA GLU A 69 -8.95 -0.99 -6.71
C GLU A 69 -10.41 -1.37 -6.97
N PHE A 70 -11.32 -0.41 -6.78
CA PHE A 70 -12.70 -0.59 -7.17
C PHE A 70 -12.85 -0.23 -8.65
N PRO A 71 -13.56 -1.04 -9.43
CA PRO A 71 -13.84 -0.71 -10.82
C PRO A 71 -14.61 0.61 -10.90
N THR A 72 -14.14 1.52 -11.75
CA THR A 72 -14.88 2.72 -12.13
C THR A 72 -15.82 2.40 -13.30
N PRO A 73 -16.97 3.10 -13.43
CA PRO A 73 -17.84 2.99 -14.60
C PRO A 73 -17.12 3.26 -15.93
#